data_AF-A0A962YGN6-F1
#
_entry.id   AF-A0A962YGN6-F1
#
_cell.length_a   1.000
_cell.length_b   1.000
_cell.length_c   1.000
_cell.angle_alpha   90.00
_cell.angle_beta   90.00
_cell.angle_gamma   90.00
#
_symmetry.space_group_name_H-M   'P 1'
#
loop_
_entity.id
_entity.type
_entity.pdbx_description
1 polymer ?
#
loop_
_entity_poly.entity_id
_entity_poly.type
_entity_poly.pdbx_seq_one_letter_code
_entity_poly.pdbx_strand_id
1 'polypeptide(L)'
;MSHSFVPETWNLSKPAVTGQQGLVASHHYLASEIGANILANGGNAVDAAVAASAAIGAVEPWMSGIGGGGFMLIHQAHENKTYAIDFGMRAPQALNPEDYPLAEGVGTDLFQWPAVVEDRNLLGYSAMAVPGYVAGINAALQRFGSRSWADSLQPAIELARQGMTIDWYATLKITAAARELAQFAESRRVYLPQGFPPVGEWGGPLPRIQLGRLADTLERLASAGAQDFYQGELAQALVADVQAGGGKLSLDDLAGYQPRVIEA
;
A
#
# COMPACT_ATOMS: atom_id res chain seq x y z
N MET A 1 37.49 17.13 -35.53
CA MET A 1 36.70 17.88 -34.54
C MET A 1 36.79 17.12 -33.24
N SER A 2 37.44 17.65 -32.20
CA SER A 2 37.50 17.01 -30.88
C SER A 2 36.25 17.36 -30.10
N HIS A 3 35.38 16.38 -29.84
CA HIS A 3 34.25 16.58 -28.94
C HIS A 3 34.78 16.73 -27.52
N SER A 4 34.66 17.94 -26.97
CA SER A 4 34.96 18.21 -25.57
C SER A 4 33.84 17.60 -24.73
N PHE A 5 34.16 16.58 -23.93
CA PHE A 5 33.26 16.03 -22.93
C PHE A 5 33.35 16.93 -21.69
N VAL A 6 32.23 17.54 -21.29
CA VAL A 6 32.14 18.24 -20.00
C VAL A 6 31.52 17.25 -19.00
N PRO A 7 32.30 16.69 -18.06
CA PRO A 7 31.74 15.88 -17.01
C PRO A 7 30.98 16.78 -16.03
N GLU A 8 29.67 16.62 -15.95
CA GLU A 8 28.89 17.17 -14.83
C GLU A 8 29.05 16.26 -13.61
N THR A 9 29.65 16.79 -12.54
CA THR A 9 29.78 16.07 -11.27
C THR A 9 28.82 16.66 -10.26
N TRP A 10 27.79 15.90 -9.88
CA TRP A 10 26.83 16.28 -8.86
C TRP A 10 27.30 15.78 -7.49
N ASN A 11 27.67 16.70 -6.59
CA ASN A 11 27.96 16.37 -5.18
C ASN A 11 26.68 16.48 -4.36
N LEU A 12 25.94 15.37 -4.24
CA LEU A 12 24.73 15.30 -3.43
C LEU A 12 25.10 15.02 -1.97
N SER A 13 24.58 15.84 -1.04
CA SER A 13 24.64 15.58 0.39
C SER A 13 23.23 15.54 0.99
N LYS A 14 22.95 14.55 1.83
CA LYS A 14 21.68 14.41 2.56
C LYS A 14 21.99 14.47 4.06
N PRO A 15 21.95 15.66 4.68
CA PRO A 15 22.24 15.78 6.10
C PRO A 15 21.21 15.02 6.93
N ALA A 16 21.62 14.54 8.11
CA ALA A 16 20.70 13.95 9.06
C ALA A 16 19.70 15.02 9.52
N VAL A 17 18.41 14.68 9.49
CA VAL A 17 17.34 15.52 10.06
C VAL A 17 17.28 15.23 11.56
N THR A 18 17.22 16.28 12.37
CA THR A 18 17.10 16.19 13.83
C THR A 18 15.81 16.86 14.30
N GLY A 19 15.23 16.34 15.38
CA GLY A 19 14.00 16.85 15.99
C GLY A 19 13.99 16.54 17.48
N GLN A 20 13.39 17.43 18.28
CA GLN A 20 13.38 17.28 19.75
C GLN A 20 12.12 16.56 20.27
N GLN A 21 11.03 16.57 19.50
CA GLN A 21 9.71 16.08 19.95
C GLN A 21 9.28 14.79 19.24
N GLY A 22 9.83 14.51 18.06
CA GLY A 22 9.50 13.33 17.28
C GLY A 22 10.07 13.43 15.86
N LEU A 23 10.20 12.29 15.21
CA LEU A 23 10.67 12.17 13.83
C LEU A 23 9.80 11.14 13.11
N VAL A 24 9.47 11.42 11.85
CA VAL A 24 8.81 10.48 10.95
C VAL A 24 9.62 10.39 9.68
N ALA A 25 9.92 9.16 9.26
CA ALA A 25 10.56 8.87 8.00
C ALA A 25 9.73 7.82 7.27
N SER A 26 9.38 8.11 6.02
CA SER A 26 8.72 7.16 5.12
C SER A 26 9.20 7.39 3.69
N HIS A 27 8.77 6.53 2.77
CA HIS A 27 9.25 6.58 1.38
C HIS A 27 8.75 7.81 0.62
N HIS A 28 7.54 8.31 0.95
CA HIS A 28 6.97 9.51 0.36
C HIS A 28 6.96 10.70 1.34
N TYR A 29 7.33 11.88 0.87
CA TYR A 29 7.46 13.06 1.74
C TYR A 29 6.11 13.48 2.36
N LEU A 30 5.01 13.46 1.60
CA LEU A 30 3.66 13.77 2.12
C LEU A 30 3.25 12.84 3.27
N ALA A 31 3.57 11.54 3.20
CA ALA A 31 3.29 10.61 4.29
C ALA A 31 4.12 10.94 5.54
N SER A 32 5.39 11.34 5.35
CA SER A 32 6.26 11.77 6.44
C SER A 32 5.75 13.07 7.09
N GLU A 33 5.29 14.02 6.28
CA GLU A 33 4.70 15.28 6.72
C GLU A 33 3.39 15.05 7.49
N ILE A 34 2.51 14.16 7.01
CA ILE A 34 1.30 13.76 7.72
C ILE A 34 1.64 13.16 9.08
N GLY A 35 2.56 12.20 9.15
CA GLY A 35 2.97 11.63 10.42
C GLY A 35 3.56 12.68 11.36
N ALA A 36 4.42 13.57 10.85
CA ALA A 36 4.99 14.67 11.65
C ALA A 36 3.91 15.63 12.17
N ASN A 37 2.90 15.93 11.35
CA ASN A 37 1.75 16.74 11.76
C ASN A 37 0.91 16.04 12.83
N ILE A 38 0.73 14.72 12.76
CA ILE A 38 0.06 13.96 13.81
C ILE A 38 0.83 14.07 15.14
N LEU A 39 2.16 13.94 15.12
CA LEU A 39 3.00 14.13 16.31
C LEU A 39 2.90 15.55 16.86
N ALA A 40 3.01 16.57 15.98
CA ALA A 40 2.92 17.97 16.36
C ALA A 40 1.58 18.34 17.00
N ASN A 41 0.50 17.65 16.62
CA ASN A 41 -0.83 17.84 17.17
C ASN A 41 -1.14 16.93 18.37
N GLY A 42 -0.13 16.27 18.95
CA GLY A 42 -0.25 15.48 20.18
C GLY A 42 -0.62 14.01 19.99
N GLY A 43 -0.57 13.49 18.76
CA GLY A 43 -0.60 12.04 18.53
C GLY A 43 0.72 11.39 18.93
N ASN A 44 0.70 10.09 19.18
CA ASN A 44 1.89 9.31 19.49
C ASN A 44 2.53 8.70 18.22
N ALA A 45 3.64 7.96 18.39
CA ALA A 45 4.35 7.33 17.29
C ALA A 45 3.50 6.32 16.50
N VAL A 46 2.56 5.63 17.16
CA VAL A 46 1.65 4.68 16.50
C VAL A 46 0.60 5.42 15.69
N ASP A 47 0.00 6.50 16.23
CA ASP A 47 -0.94 7.34 15.48
C ASP A 47 -0.28 7.91 14.21
N ALA A 48 0.95 8.41 14.35
CA ALA A 48 1.72 8.95 13.25
C ALA A 48 2.07 7.87 12.21
N ALA A 49 2.47 6.68 12.65
CA ALA A 49 2.79 5.57 11.75
C ALA A 49 1.54 5.06 10.99
N VAL A 50 0.39 4.95 11.65
CA VAL A 50 -0.88 4.54 11.02
C VAL A 50 -1.31 5.56 9.97
N ALA A 51 -1.35 6.86 10.32
CA ALA A 51 -1.75 7.91 9.40
C ALA A 51 -0.78 8.05 8.21
N ALA A 52 0.53 8.02 8.46
CA ALA A 52 1.54 8.03 7.42
C ALA A 52 1.40 6.82 6.50
N SER A 53 1.24 5.62 7.05
CA SER A 53 1.09 4.39 6.27
C SER A 53 -0.17 4.41 5.39
N ALA A 54 -1.30 4.89 5.92
CA ALA A 54 -2.53 5.02 5.14
C ALA A 54 -2.34 6.03 4.00
N ALA A 55 -1.64 7.14 4.25
CA ALA A 55 -1.33 8.14 3.24
C ALA A 55 -0.45 7.58 2.11
N ILE A 56 0.53 6.71 2.40
CA ILE A 56 1.36 6.06 1.38
C ILE A 56 0.48 5.34 0.35
N GLY A 57 -0.58 4.66 0.78
CA GLY A 57 -1.51 3.99 -0.14
C GLY A 57 -2.19 4.92 -1.17
N ALA A 58 -2.28 6.22 -0.89
CA ALA A 58 -2.88 7.22 -1.78
C ALA A 58 -1.86 7.95 -2.67
N VAL A 59 -0.57 7.98 -2.30
CA VAL A 59 0.48 8.71 -3.03
C VAL A 59 1.51 7.80 -3.69
N GLU A 60 1.60 6.56 -3.24
CA GLU A 60 2.61 5.59 -3.63
C GLU A 60 2.08 4.13 -3.61
N PRO A 61 1.11 3.78 -4.47
CA PRO A 61 0.35 2.54 -4.37
C PRO A 61 1.11 1.28 -4.81
N TRP A 62 2.33 1.41 -5.34
CA TRP A 62 3.09 0.26 -5.89
C TRP A 62 3.86 -0.54 -4.84
N MET A 63 4.01 -0.04 -3.60
CA MET A 63 4.65 -0.79 -2.50
C MET A 63 3.70 -1.13 -1.36
N SER A 64 2.60 -0.39 -1.20
CA SER A 64 1.70 -0.57 -0.06
C SER A 64 0.29 -0.09 -0.35
N GLY A 65 -0.68 -0.63 0.38
CA GLY A 65 -2.08 -0.23 0.30
C GLY A 65 -2.98 -1.19 1.07
N ILE A 66 -4.28 -0.87 1.09
CA ILE A 66 -5.29 -1.63 1.84
C ILE A 66 -5.44 -3.09 1.39
N GLY A 67 -5.04 -3.41 0.16
CA GLY A 67 -5.03 -4.77 -0.39
C GLY A 67 -3.81 -5.61 0.02
N GLY A 68 -2.88 -5.07 0.81
CA GLY A 68 -1.64 -5.76 1.22
C GLY A 68 -1.65 -6.30 2.66
N GLY A 69 -0.45 -6.45 3.22
CA GLY A 69 -0.20 -6.85 4.60
C GLY A 69 1.18 -6.38 5.07
N GLY A 70 1.64 -6.83 6.23
CA GLY A 70 2.94 -6.44 6.76
C GLY A 70 3.15 -6.76 8.23
N PHE A 71 4.10 -6.05 8.83
CA PHE A 71 4.48 -6.19 10.24
C PHE A 71 4.72 -4.80 10.84
N MET A 72 4.44 -4.64 12.13
CA MET A 72 4.75 -3.42 12.89
C MET A 72 5.44 -3.79 14.21
N LEU A 73 6.61 -3.21 14.44
CA LEU A 73 7.31 -3.29 15.73
C LEU A 73 7.05 -2.01 16.51
N ILE A 74 6.58 -2.17 17.75
CA ILE A 74 6.19 -1.06 18.62
C ILE A 74 6.92 -1.23 19.94
N HIS A 75 7.80 -0.30 20.26
CA HIS A 75 8.44 -0.24 21.57
C HIS A 75 7.66 0.72 22.48
N GLN A 76 7.05 0.19 23.55
CA GLN A 76 6.35 0.96 24.57
C GLN A 76 7.32 1.31 25.70
N ALA A 77 7.84 2.54 25.67
CA ALA A 77 8.86 3.00 26.60
C ALA A 77 8.40 2.99 28.06
N HIS A 78 7.12 3.26 28.33
CA HIS A 78 6.58 3.26 29.71
C HIS A 78 6.52 1.87 30.34
N GLU A 79 6.46 0.82 29.52
CA GLU A 79 6.48 -0.59 29.99
C GLU A 79 7.86 -1.23 29.80
N ASN A 80 8.75 -0.59 29.03
CA ASN A 80 9.98 -1.17 28.51
C ASN A 80 9.74 -2.51 27.80
N LYS A 81 8.68 -2.56 26.98
CA LYS A 81 8.25 -3.75 26.24
C LYS A 81 8.20 -3.49 24.75
N THR A 82 8.52 -4.50 23.96
CA THR A 82 8.39 -4.46 22.51
C THR A 82 7.27 -5.40 22.10
N TYR A 83 6.43 -4.93 21.18
CA TYR A 83 5.35 -5.71 20.60
C TYR A 83 5.56 -5.81 19.09
N ALA A 84 5.29 -7.00 18.54
CA ALA A 84 5.19 -7.23 17.12
C ALA A 84 3.73 -7.46 16.74
N ILE A 85 3.22 -6.68 15.79
CA ILE A 85 1.93 -6.93 15.15
C ILE A 85 2.24 -7.54 13.78
N ASP A 86 1.94 -8.83 13.63
CA ASP A 86 2.00 -9.56 12.37
C ASP A 86 0.62 -9.51 11.71
N PHE A 87 0.56 -8.83 10.58
CA PHE A 87 -0.58 -8.74 9.69
C PHE A 87 -0.18 -9.14 8.27
N GLY A 88 0.63 -10.20 8.17
CA GLY A 88 0.95 -10.86 6.91
C GLY A 88 -0.30 -11.42 6.22
N MET A 89 -0.26 -11.44 4.90
CA MET A 89 -1.35 -11.98 4.08
C MET A 89 -1.44 -13.50 4.24
N ARG A 90 -2.64 -14.06 4.07
CA ARG A 90 -2.89 -15.52 4.20
C ARG A 90 -3.47 -16.08 2.91
N ALA A 91 -3.03 -17.25 2.48
CA ALA A 91 -3.65 -17.92 1.34
C ALA A 91 -5.13 -18.23 1.64
N PRO A 92 -6.03 -18.14 0.65
CA PRO A 92 -7.41 -18.60 0.79
C PRO A 92 -7.47 -20.08 1.15
N GLN A 93 -8.44 -20.50 1.97
CA GLN A 93 -8.61 -21.89 2.38
C GLN A 93 -8.85 -22.84 1.20
N ALA A 94 -9.53 -22.36 0.16
CA ALA A 94 -9.84 -23.13 -1.04
C ALA A 94 -8.69 -23.17 -2.08
N LEU A 95 -7.52 -22.60 -1.77
CA LEU A 95 -6.37 -22.62 -2.67
C LEU A 95 -5.78 -24.04 -2.73
N ASN A 96 -5.62 -24.57 -3.95
CA ASN A 96 -4.94 -25.84 -4.19
C ASN A 96 -3.52 -25.58 -4.70
N PRO A 97 -2.45 -26.01 -4.00
CA PRO A 97 -1.07 -25.88 -4.49
C PRO A 97 -0.83 -26.53 -5.85
N GLU A 98 -1.58 -27.57 -6.22
CA GLU A 98 -1.49 -28.20 -7.55
C GLU A 98 -1.89 -27.26 -8.69
N ASP A 99 -2.67 -26.21 -8.39
CA ASP A 99 -2.99 -25.15 -9.35
C ASP A 99 -1.79 -24.23 -9.59
N TYR A 100 -0.63 -24.43 -8.94
CA TYR A 100 0.58 -23.59 -9.06
C TYR A 100 1.82 -24.43 -9.42
N PRO A 101 1.83 -25.12 -10.58
CA PRO A 101 2.97 -25.90 -10.99
C PRO A 101 4.19 -25.00 -11.25
N LEU A 102 5.36 -25.46 -10.81
CA LEU A 102 6.62 -24.78 -11.07
C LEU A 102 6.96 -24.81 -12.57
N ALA A 103 7.54 -23.72 -13.05
CA ALA A 103 8.15 -23.60 -14.36
C ALA A 103 9.68 -23.57 -14.23
N GLU A 104 10.38 -23.79 -15.34
CA GLU A 104 11.84 -23.64 -15.36
C GLU A 104 12.24 -22.16 -15.19
N GLY A 105 13.29 -21.94 -14.40
CA GLY A 105 13.85 -20.60 -14.17
C GLY A 105 13.40 -19.95 -12.86
N VAL A 106 13.65 -18.65 -12.76
CA VAL A 106 13.28 -17.81 -11.63
C VAL A 106 12.10 -16.92 -12.01
N GLY A 107 11.22 -16.65 -11.05
CA GLY A 107 10.09 -15.76 -11.21
C GLY A 107 10.51 -14.35 -11.61
N THR A 108 9.55 -13.60 -12.12
CA THR A 108 9.73 -12.21 -12.60
C THR A 108 9.76 -11.19 -11.46
N ASP A 109 9.60 -11.63 -10.21
CA ASP A 109 9.56 -10.77 -9.03
C ASP A 109 10.96 -10.41 -8.48
N LEU A 110 10.96 -9.51 -7.48
CA LEU A 110 12.17 -9.01 -6.83
C LEU A 110 12.89 -10.06 -5.96
N PHE A 111 12.24 -11.18 -5.66
CA PHE A 111 12.69 -12.17 -4.69
C PHE A 111 13.33 -13.41 -5.34
N GLN A 112 13.22 -13.55 -6.67
CA GLN A 112 13.83 -14.62 -7.45
C GLN A 112 13.41 -16.02 -6.96
N TRP A 113 12.16 -16.16 -6.53
CA TRP A 113 11.57 -17.47 -6.23
C TRP A 113 11.54 -18.36 -7.48
N PRO A 114 11.40 -19.69 -7.32
CA PRO A 114 11.13 -20.57 -8.47
C PRO A 114 9.95 -20.05 -9.30
N ALA A 115 10.10 -20.05 -10.62
CA ALA A 115 9.02 -19.61 -11.51
C ALA A 115 7.79 -20.50 -11.36
N VAL A 116 6.60 -19.93 -11.54
CA VAL A 116 5.32 -20.66 -11.60
C VAL A 116 4.71 -20.43 -12.98
N VAL A 117 4.04 -21.45 -13.52
CA VAL A 117 3.37 -21.34 -14.82
C VAL A 117 2.46 -20.11 -14.87
N GLU A 118 2.66 -19.27 -15.89
CA GLU A 118 1.92 -18.02 -16.16
C GLU A 118 2.05 -16.93 -15.08
N ASP A 119 3.03 -17.02 -14.18
CA ASP A 119 3.19 -16.10 -13.04
C ASP A 119 1.89 -15.99 -12.21
N ARG A 120 1.07 -17.04 -12.16
CA ARG A 120 -0.26 -17.04 -11.52
C ARG A 120 -0.24 -16.81 -10.01
N ASN A 121 0.93 -16.94 -9.38
CA ASN A 121 1.20 -16.61 -7.98
C ASN A 121 1.61 -15.13 -7.78
N LEU A 122 1.89 -14.40 -8.86
CA LEU A 122 2.35 -13.01 -8.84
C LEU A 122 1.33 -12.05 -9.46
N LEU A 123 0.59 -12.50 -10.49
CA LEU A 123 -0.28 -11.64 -11.29
C LEU A 123 -1.72 -12.14 -11.32
N GLY A 124 -2.66 -11.20 -11.17
CA GLY A 124 -4.09 -11.43 -11.34
C GLY A 124 -4.79 -12.06 -10.14
N TYR A 125 -6.04 -12.43 -10.33
CA TYR A 125 -6.95 -12.82 -9.25
C TYR A 125 -6.55 -14.10 -8.51
N SER A 126 -5.81 -15.01 -9.16
CA SER A 126 -5.28 -16.23 -8.53
C SER A 126 -4.12 -15.96 -7.57
N ALA A 127 -3.46 -14.81 -7.68
CA ALA A 127 -2.37 -14.42 -6.79
C ALA A 127 -2.87 -13.76 -5.48
N MET A 128 -4.18 -13.46 -5.39
CA MET A 128 -4.75 -12.74 -4.26
C MET A 128 -4.80 -13.60 -2.98
N ALA A 129 -4.07 -13.14 -1.98
CA ALA A 129 -4.18 -13.60 -0.60
C ALA A 129 -5.15 -12.71 0.20
N VAL A 130 -5.56 -13.16 1.38
CA VAL A 130 -6.37 -12.39 2.34
C VAL A 130 -5.58 -11.16 2.82
N PRO A 131 -6.03 -9.92 2.53
CA PRO A 131 -5.30 -8.72 2.91
C PRO A 131 -5.32 -8.49 4.42
N GLY A 132 -4.14 -8.26 5.00
CA GLY A 132 -3.97 -8.06 6.43
C GLY A 132 -3.87 -6.61 6.89
N TYR A 133 -3.59 -5.70 5.96
CA TYR A 133 -3.22 -4.32 6.27
C TYR A 133 -4.23 -3.62 7.17
N VAL A 134 -5.51 -3.59 6.77
CA VAL A 134 -6.58 -2.86 7.48
C VAL A 134 -6.73 -3.37 8.91
N ALA A 135 -6.74 -4.68 9.12
CA ALA A 135 -6.83 -5.24 10.47
C ALA A 135 -5.57 -4.95 11.29
N GLY A 136 -4.38 -5.02 10.68
CA GLY A 136 -3.10 -4.74 11.33
C GLY A 136 -3.00 -3.32 11.88
N ILE A 137 -3.24 -2.32 11.03
CA ILE A 137 -3.17 -0.91 11.45
C ILE A 137 -4.28 -0.55 12.44
N ASN A 138 -5.48 -1.15 12.31
CA ASN A 138 -6.56 -0.96 13.28
C ASN A 138 -6.20 -1.59 14.64
N ALA A 139 -5.63 -2.79 14.67
CA ALA A 139 -5.18 -3.42 15.90
C ALA A 139 -4.07 -2.61 16.59
N ALA A 140 -3.16 -2.02 15.82
CA ALA A 140 -2.14 -1.12 16.35
C ALA A 140 -2.76 0.12 16.98
N LEU A 141 -3.68 0.77 16.27
CA LEU A 141 -4.36 1.98 16.73
C LEU A 141 -5.21 1.71 17.98
N GLN A 142 -5.98 0.62 18.00
CA GLN A 142 -6.82 0.26 19.15
C GLN A 142 -6.01 -0.05 20.41
N ARG A 143 -4.84 -0.69 20.27
CA ARG A 143 -4.04 -1.13 21.41
C ARG A 143 -3.05 -0.08 21.89
N PHE A 144 -2.50 0.72 20.98
CA PHE A 144 -1.35 1.59 21.25
C PHE A 144 -1.54 3.02 20.75
N GLY A 145 -2.59 3.31 19.98
CA GLY A 145 -2.89 4.65 19.50
C GLY A 145 -3.64 5.50 20.51
N SER A 146 -3.77 6.78 20.18
CA SER A 146 -4.59 7.76 20.89
C SER A 146 -5.60 8.46 19.98
N ARG A 147 -5.55 8.23 18.66
CA ARG A 147 -6.49 8.78 17.68
C ARG A 147 -7.61 7.81 17.33
N SER A 148 -8.73 8.37 16.86
CA SER A 148 -9.82 7.55 16.32
C SER A 148 -9.45 6.98 14.96
N TRP A 149 -10.04 5.84 14.61
CA TRP A 149 -9.86 5.21 13.30
C TRP A 149 -10.17 6.15 12.14
N ALA A 150 -11.27 6.90 12.24
CA ALA A 150 -11.68 7.85 11.22
C ALA A 150 -10.66 8.99 11.06
N ASP A 151 -10.20 9.59 12.17
CA ASP A 151 -9.22 10.68 12.13
C ASP A 151 -7.88 10.21 11.56
N SER A 152 -7.48 8.97 11.85
CA SER A 152 -6.24 8.38 11.31
C SER A 152 -6.30 8.14 9.80
N LEU A 153 -7.48 7.89 9.23
CA LEU A 153 -7.66 7.71 7.78
C LEU A 153 -7.91 9.02 7.02
N GLN A 154 -8.37 10.07 7.70
CA GLN A 154 -8.76 11.34 7.08
C GLN A 154 -7.69 11.93 6.14
N PRO A 155 -6.39 11.98 6.51
CA PRO A 155 -5.37 12.49 5.59
C PRO A 155 -5.25 11.68 4.30
N ALA A 156 -5.38 10.35 4.39
CA ALA A 156 -5.33 9.47 3.22
C ALA A 156 -6.56 9.65 2.31
N ILE A 157 -7.74 9.87 2.90
CA ILE A 157 -8.97 10.21 2.16
C ILE A 157 -8.77 11.49 1.36
N GLU A 158 -8.23 12.54 1.98
CA GLU A 158 -7.99 13.83 1.32
C GLU A 158 -7.01 13.70 0.16
N LEU A 159 -5.91 12.96 0.35
CA LEU A 159 -4.96 12.68 -0.73
C LEU A 159 -5.60 11.86 -1.86
N ALA A 160 -6.38 10.84 -1.52
CA ALA A 160 -7.06 10.01 -2.50
C ALA A 160 -8.08 10.82 -3.32
N ARG A 161 -8.82 11.75 -2.69
CA ARG A 161 -9.75 12.68 -3.37
C ARG A 161 -9.01 13.67 -4.27
N GLN A 162 -7.87 14.16 -3.82
CA GLN A 162 -7.02 15.07 -4.56
C GLN A 162 -6.38 14.41 -5.80
N GLY A 163 -6.20 13.10 -5.77
CA GLY A 163 -5.52 12.32 -6.81
C GLY A 163 -4.00 12.27 -6.64
N MET A 164 -3.42 11.13 -7.00
CA MET A 164 -1.99 10.89 -6.95
C MET A 164 -1.28 11.74 -7.98
N THR A 165 -0.23 12.46 -7.55
CA THR A 165 0.61 13.27 -8.45
C THR A 165 1.52 12.36 -9.26
N ILE A 166 1.58 12.60 -10.57
CA ILE A 166 2.42 11.85 -11.51
C ILE A 166 3.71 12.63 -11.75
N ASP A 167 4.70 12.39 -10.90
CA ASP A 167 6.07 12.86 -11.11
C ASP A 167 6.87 11.88 -11.98
N TRP A 168 8.18 12.14 -12.13
CA TRP A 168 9.07 11.29 -12.92
C TRP A 168 9.14 9.86 -12.40
N TYR A 169 9.07 9.66 -11.08
CA TYR A 169 9.20 8.34 -10.45
C TYR A 169 7.90 7.55 -10.56
N ALA A 170 6.75 8.21 -10.32
CA ALA A 170 5.44 7.61 -10.56
C ALA A 170 5.27 7.19 -12.03
N THR A 171 5.70 8.04 -12.98
CA THR A 171 5.72 7.72 -14.41
C THR A 171 6.56 6.48 -14.69
N LEU A 172 7.78 6.42 -14.14
CA LEU A 172 8.68 5.27 -14.29
C LEU A 172 8.04 3.99 -13.75
N LYS A 173 7.45 4.04 -12.55
CA LYS A 173 6.83 2.88 -11.89
C LYS A 173 5.62 2.37 -12.66
N ILE A 174 4.73 3.25 -13.11
CA ILE A 174 3.58 2.87 -13.94
C ILE A 174 4.04 2.31 -15.29
N THR A 175 5.06 2.92 -15.91
CA THR A 175 5.62 2.45 -17.18
C THR A 175 6.21 1.05 -17.06
N ALA A 176 6.96 0.78 -15.99
CA ALA A 176 7.53 -0.53 -15.73
C ALA A 176 6.46 -1.63 -15.56
N ALA A 177 5.30 -1.27 -14.99
CA ALA A 177 4.17 -2.18 -14.79
C ALA A 177 3.13 -2.14 -15.93
N ALA A 178 3.31 -1.32 -16.97
CA ALA A 178 2.26 -1.03 -17.96
C ALA A 178 1.73 -2.27 -18.68
N ARG A 179 2.60 -3.24 -18.96
CA ARG A 179 2.21 -4.52 -19.60
C ARG A 179 1.23 -5.32 -18.73
N GLU A 180 1.43 -5.34 -17.41
CA GLU A 180 0.59 -6.05 -16.45
C GLU A 180 -0.69 -5.26 -16.17
N LEU A 181 -0.56 -3.95 -15.94
CA LEU A 181 -1.70 -3.05 -15.73
C LEU A 181 -2.65 -3.05 -16.93
N ALA A 182 -2.15 -3.23 -18.15
CA ALA A 182 -2.98 -3.35 -19.33
C ALA A 182 -3.84 -4.62 -19.34
N GLN A 183 -3.53 -5.68 -18.59
CA GLN A 183 -4.27 -6.95 -18.68
C GLN A 183 -5.67 -6.89 -18.06
N PHE A 184 -5.87 -6.02 -17.05
CA PHE A 184 -7.14 -5.91 -16.33
C PHE A 184 -7.83 -4.58 -16.63
N ALA A 185 -9.15 -4.62 -16.80
CA ALA A 185 -9.92 -3.46 -17.23
C ALA A 185 -9.79 -2.27 -16.25
N GLU A 186 -9.92 -2.53 -14.95
CA GLU A 186 -9.85 -1.46 -13.94
C GLU A 186 -8.44 -0.88 -13.79
N SER A 187 -7.39 -1.70 -13.75
CA SER A 187 -6.01 -1.19 -13.69
C SER A 187 -5.65 -0.40 -14.95
N ARG A 188 -6.07 -0.87 -16.14
CA ARG A 188 -5.87 -0.14 -17.39
C ARG A 188 -6.59 1.20 -17.37
N ARG A 189 -7.84 1.23 -16.92
CA ARG A 189 -8.65 2.45 -16.82
C ARG A 189 -8.03 3.49 -15.87
N VAL A 190 -7.48 3.05 -14.75
CA VAL A 190 -6.90 3.94 -13.73
C VAL A 190 -5.49 4.40 -14.09
N TYR A 191 -4.60 3.48 -14.44
CA TYR A 191 -3.17 3.76 -14.55
C TYR A 191 -2.68 3.99 -15.98
N LEU A 192 -3.48 3.66 -16.99
CA LEU A 192 -3.16 3.88 -18.40
C LEU A 192 -4.23 4.76 -19.06
N PRO A 193 -4.42 6.00 -18.59
CA PRO A 193 -5.38 6.91 -19.19
C PRO A 193 -5.04 7.09 -20.68
N GLN A 194 -6.06 6.97 -21.53
CA GLN A 194 -5.90 7.01 -22.99
C GLN A 194 -4.99 5.89 -23.56
N GLY A 195 -4.72 4.84 -22.78
CA GLY A 195 -3.94 3.67 -23.19
C GLY A 195 -2.43 3.78 -22.94
N PHE A 196 -1.95 4.87 -22.34
CA PHE A 196 -0.52 5.11 -22.11
C PHE A 196 -0.22 5.44 -20.64
N PRO A 197 1.00 5.15 -20.14
CA PRO A 197 1.44 5.69 -18.87
C PRO A 197 1.30 7.21 -18.86
N PRO A 198 0.74 7.81 -17.78
CA PRO A 198 0.58 9.25 -17.71
C PRO A 198 1.95 9.92 -17.65
N VAL A 199 2.11 11.01 -18.39
CA VAL A 199 3.32 11.83 -18.42
C VAL A 199 2.95 13.30 -18.24
N GLY A 200 3.84 14.07 -17.63
CA GLY A 200 3.67 15.53 -17.54
C GLY A 200 3.82 16.20 -18.90
N GLU A 201 3.05 17.28 -19.10
CA GLU A 201 3.25 18.18 -20.25
C GLU A 201 4.52 19.02 -20.05
N TRP A 202 5.22 19.32 -21.15
CA TRP A 202 6.40 20.17 -21.08
C TRP A 202 6.01 21.55 -20.51
N GLY A 203 6.55 21.88 -19.33
CA GLY A 203 6.32 23.17 -18.67
C GLY A 203 4.93 23.34 -18.06
N GLY A 204 4.09 22.30 -18.09
CA GLY A 204 2.81 22.26 -17.40
C GLY A 204 2.96 21.83 -15.93
N PRO A 205 1.89 21.95 -15.12
CA PRO A 205 1.87 21.35 -13.79
C PRO A 205 1.96 19.81 -13.89
N LEU A 206 2.41 19.16 -12.81
CA LEU A 206 2.38 17.70 -12.75
C LEU A 206 0.93 17.20 -12.83
N PRO A 207 0.64 16.20 -13.70
CA PRO A 207 -0.70 15.66 -13.80
C PRO A 207 -1.04 14.88 -12.53
N ARG A 208 -2.34 14.69 -12.32
CA ARG A 208 -2.88 13.84 -11.24
C ARG A 208 -3.80 12.78 -11.80
N ILE A 209 -3.76 11.59 -11.22
CA ILE A 209 -4.73 10.54 -11.51
C ILE A 209 -5.54 10.19 -10.27
N GLN A 210 -6.82 9.91 -10.47
CA GLN A 210 -7.66 9.36 -9.43
C GLN A 210 -7.39 7.86 -9.34
N LEU A 211 -7.10 7.35 -8.14
CA LEU A 211 -6.85 5.92 -7.89
C LEU A 211 -8.17 5.14 -7.81
N GLY A 212 -8.93 5.17 -8.91
CA GLY A 212 -10.25 4.56 -9.01
C GLY A 212 -11.21 5.09 -7.97
N ARG A 213 -11.70 4.20 -7.09
CA ARG A 213 -12.64 4.50 -5.99
C ARG A 213 -11.96 4.46 -4.61
N LEU A 214 -10.64 4.64 -4.56
CA LEU A 214 -9.89 4.55 -3.30
C LEU A 214 -10.42 5.54 -2.25
N ALA A 215 -10.72 6.78 -2.65
CA ALA A 215 -11.28 7.78 -1.74
C ALA A 215 -12.61 7.32 -1.11
N ASP A 216 -13.55 6.84 -1.94
CA ASP A 216 -14.83 6.29 -1.45
C ASP A 216 -14.62 5.09 -0.51
N THR A 217 -13.64 4.25 -0.85
CA THR A 217 -13.29 3.06 -0.05
C THR A 217 -12.76 3.45 1.32
N LEU A 218 -11.86 4.43 1.38
CA LEU A 218 -11.30 4.93 2.63
C LEU A 218 -12.36 5.68 3.46
N GLU A 219 -13.25 6.45 2.84
CA GLU A 219 -14.39 7.10 3.51
C GLU A 219 -15.35 6.08 4.12
N ARG A 220 -15.61 5.00 3.38
CA ARG A 220 -16.40 3.88 3.90
C ARG A 220 -15.72 3.21 5.08
N LEU A 221 -14.42 2.93 5.01
CA LEU A 221 -13.69 2.38 6.15
C LEU A 221 -13.70 3.31 7.35
N ALA A 222 -13.59 4.62 7.15
CA ALA A 222 -13.63 5.61 8.24
C ALA A 222 -15.01 5.65 8.92
N SER A 223 -16.10 5.55 8.15
CA SER A 223 -17.48 5.65 8.66
C SER A 223 -18.06 4.32 9.17
N ALA A 224 -17.87 3.22 8.45
CA ALA A 224 -18.37 1.88 8.79
C ALA A 224 -17.41 1.08 9.69
N GLY A 225 -16.15 1.54 9.81
CA GLY A 225 -15.11 0.91 10.61
C GLY A 225 -14.31 -0.15 9.84
N ALA A 226 -13.15 -0.51 10.38
CA ALA A 226 -12.21 -1.47 9.78
C ALA A 226 -12.84 -2.84 9.45
N GLN A 227 -13.86 -3.27 10.20
CA GLN A 227 -14.54 -4.55 9.99
C GLN A 227 -15.35 -4.61 8.70
N ASP A 228 -15.71 -3.48 8.08
CA ASP A 228 -16.41 -3.50 6.79
C ASP A 228 -15.57 -4.15 5.67
N PHE A 229 -14.23 -4.03 5.76
CA PHE A 229 -13.30 -4.72 4.86
C PHE A 229 -13.36 -6.25 4.96
N TYR A 230 -13.71 -6.78 6.14
CA TYR A 230 -13.64 -8.21 6.43
C TYR A 230 -15.00 -8.89 6.51
N GLN A 231 -16.05 -8.15 6.83
CA GLN A 231 -17.39 -8.69 7.08
C GLN A 231 -18.53 -7.84 6.48
N GLY A 232 -18.22 -6.67 5.90
CA GLY A 232 -19.19 -5.72 5.40
C GLY A 232 -19.32 -5.72 3.88
N GLU A 233 -19.72 -4.57 3.32
CA GLU A 233 -19.95 -4.43 1.88
C GLU A 233 -18.64 -4.45 1.09
N LEU A 234 -17.55 -3.91 1.64
CA LEU A 234 -16.24 -4.01 1.00
C LEU A 234 -15.77 -5.47 0.92
N ALA A 235 -16.04 -6.28 1.95
CA ALA A 235 -15.76 -7.72 1.90
C ALA A 235 -16.53 -8.42 0.77
N GLN A 236 -17.83 -8.13 0.65
CA GLN A 236 -18.69 -8.68 -0.41
C GLN A 236 -18.23 -8.25 -1.81
N ALA A 237 -17.94 -6.96 -1.98
CA ALA A 237 -17.48 -6.42 -3.26
C ALA A 237 -16.12 -7.02 -3.67
N LEU A 238 -15.18 -7.11 -2.73
CA LEU A 238 -13.86 -7.70 -2.98
C LEU A 238 -13.96 -9.18 -3.38
N VAL A 239 -14.71 -9.98 -2.62
CA VAL A 239 -14.88 -11.41 -2.91
C VAL A 239 -15.58 -11.62 -4.25
N ALA A 240 -16.63 -10.84 -4.54
CA ALA A 240 -17.34 -10.93 -5.81
C ALA A 240 -16.43 -10.64 -7.00
N ASP A 241 -15.60 -9.59 -6.93
CA ASP A 241 -14.66 -9.23 -7.99
C ASP A 241 -13.57 -10.30 -8.17
N VAL A 242 -12.94 -10.74 -7.07
CA VAL A 242 -11.90 -11.77 -7.11
C VAL A 242 -12.43 -13.08 -7.68
N GLN A 243 -13.62 -13.52 -7.28
CA GLN A 243 -14.22 -14.75 -7.79
C GLN A 243 -14.68 -14.62 -9.25
N ALA A 244 -15.20 -13.47 -9.67
CA ALA A 244 -15.52 -13.21 -11.08
C ALA A 244 -14.27 -13.30 -11.97
N GLY A 245 -13.10 -12.94 -11.43
CA GLY A 245 -11.79 -13.10 -12.04
C GLY A 245 -11.15 -14.48 -11.93
N GLY A 246 -11.82 -15.45 -11.29
CA GLY A 246 -11.33 -16.84 -11.12
C GLY A 246 -10.48 -17.09 -9.87
N GLY A 247 -10.34 -16.11 -8.98
CA GLY A 247 -9.65 -16.26 -7.70
C GLY A 247 -10.44 -17.09 -6.68
N LYS A 248 -9.76 -17.50 -5.60
CA LYS A 248 -10.29 -18.42 -4.58
C LYS A 248 -10.68 -17.76 -3.25
N LEU A 249 -10.52 -16.45 -3.13
CA LEU A 249 -10.87 -15.71 -1.92
C LEU A 249 -12.35 -15.88 -1.60
N SER A 250 -12.68 -16.15 -0.34
CA SER A 250 -14.05 -16.27 0.15
C SER A 250 -14.36 -15.27 1.27
N LEU A 251 -15.66 -15.10 1.58
CA LEU A 251 -16.08 -14.32 2.74
C LEU A 251 -15.60 -14.94 4.06
N ASP A 252 -15.55 -16.28 4.14
CA ASP A 252 -15.05 -16.99 5.32
C ASP A 252 -13.55 -16.75 5.53
N ASP A 253 -12.78 -16.64 4.44
CA ASP A 253 -11.36 -16.28 4.51
C ASP A 253 -11.16 -14.87 5.09
N LEU A 254 -11.96 -13.89 4.64
CA LEU A 254 -11.91 -12.52 5.15
C LEU A 254 -12.38 -12.45 6.61
N ALA A 255 -13.52 -13.06 6.94
CA ALA A 255 -14.09 -13.06 8.29
C ALA A 255 -13.17 -13.78 9.30
N GLY A 256 -12.44 -14.81 8.86
CA GLY A 256 -11.47 -15.55 9.67
C GLY A 256 -10.12 -14.84 9.86
N TYR A 257 -9.87 -13.71 9.19
CA TYR A 257 -8.60 -13.01 9.30
C TYR A 257 -8.47 -12.26 10.62
N GLN A 258 -7.34 -12.44 11.30
CA GLN A 258 -6.97 -11.68 12.49
C GLN A 258 -5.46 -11.45 12.53
N PRO A 259 -4.99 -10.22 12.80
CA PRO A 259 -3.57 -9.96 13.00
C PRO A 259 -3.12 -10.59 14.32
N ARG A 260 -1.84 -10.95 14.43
CA ARG A 260 -1.26 -11.51 15.64
C ARG A 260 -0.49 -10.42 16.37
N VAL A 261 -0.83 -10.16 17.63
CA VAL A 261 -0.05 -9.26 18.49
C VAL A 261 0.77 -10.09 19.46
N ILE A 262 2.09 -9.96 19.36
CA ILE A 262 3.08 -10.76 20.07
C ILE A 262 3.91 -9.81 20.93
N GLU A 263 4.14 -10.14 22.19
CA GLU A 263 5.19 -9.48 22.99
C GLU A 263 6.53 -10.13 22.59
N ALA A 264 7.47 -9.32 22.11
CA ALA A 264 8.73 -9.74 21.52
C ALA A 264 9.89 -9.68 22.51
#